data_AF-A0A0S8H8M3-F1
#
_entry.id   AF-A0A0S8H8M3-F1
#
_cell.length_a   1.000
_cell.length_b   1.000
_cell.length_c   1.000
_cell.angle_alpha   90.00
_cell.angle_beta   90.00
_cell.angle_gamma   90.00
#
_symmetry.space_group_name_H-M   'P 1'
#
loop_
_entity.id
_entity.type
_entity.pdbx_description
1 polymer ?
#
loop_
_entity_poly.entity_id
_entity_poly.type
_entity_poly.pdbx_seq_one_letter_code
_entity_poly.pdbx_strand_id
1 'polypeptide(L)'
;MTDDRIDFSALDPTRDDERFEQIVHSITTAAARELAARRARASVVGQVALWWRPLLAAAAVAGIVSITTLARVQVAAPDETADVGLAEAIGVPSQIAEWVRSDEPPTPTELFVTLESE
;
A
#
# COMPACT_ATOMS: atom_id res chain seq x y z
N MET A 1 -24.18 -6.68 63.04
CA MET A 1 -23.13 -6.58 62.01
C MET A 1 -22.26 -5.41 62.39
N THR A 2 -21.03 -5.66 62.83
CA THR A 2 -20.07 -4.61 63.12
C THR A 2 -19.49 -4.16 61.79
N ASP A 3 -19.65 -2.89 61.47
CA ASP A 3 -19.17 -2.27 60.24
C ASP A 3 -17.64 -2.09 60.38
N ASP A 4 -16.89 -3.10 59.96
CA ASP A 4 -15.43 -3.11 60.00
C ASP A 4 -14.91 -2.19 58.88
N ARG A 5 -14.94 -0.89 59.15
CA ARG A 5 -14.48 0.14 58.22
C ARG A 5 -12.97 0.01 58.04
N ILE A 6 -12.57 -0.21 56.79
CA ILE A 6 -11.16 -0.21 56.38
C ILE A 6 -10.55 1.15 56.73
N ASP A 7 -9.51 1.13 57.56
CA ASP A 7 -8.76 2.33 57.92
C ASP A 7 -7.78 2.70 56.79
N PHE A 8 -8.00 3.86 56.18
CA PHE A 8 -7.15 4.44 55.14
C PHE A 8 -6.16 5.48 55.68
N SER A 9 -6.00 5.60 57.01
CA SER A 9 -5.05 6.53 57.63
C SER A 9 -3.61 6.33 57.14
N ALA A 10 -3.26 5.13 56.68
CA ALA A 10 -1.97 4.82 56.06
C ALA A 10 -1.74 5.44 54.67
N LEU A 11 -2.80 5.98 54.04
CA LEU A 11 -2.79 6.67 52.75
C LEU A 11 -3.02 8.19 52.91
N ASP A 12 -3.09 8.69 54.14
CA ASP A 12 -3.27 10.13 54.39
C ASP A 12 -1.96 10.88 54.10
N PRO A 13 -1.94 11.78 53.09
CA PRO A 13 -0.74 12.53 52.75
C PRO A 13 -0.32 13.47 53.87
N THR A 14 -1.26 14.02 54.64
CA THR A 14 -0.98 15.08 55.63
C THR A 14 -0.31 14.58 56.91
N ARG A 15 -0.21 13.26 57.07
CA ARG A 15 0.31 12.61 58.27
C ARG A 15 1.81 12.36 58.20
N ASP A 16 2.33 12.13 57.00
CA ASP A 16 3.75 11.85 56.73
C ASP A 16 4.05 12.11 55.25
N ASP A 17 4.35 13.38 54.94
CA ASP A 17 4.62 13.85 53.57
C ASP A 17 5.80 13.09 52.94
N GLU A 18 6.87 12.82 53.71
CA GLU A 18 8.07 12.15 53.21
C GLU A 18 7.77 10.72 52.78
N ARG A 19 7.06 9.96 53.62
CA ARG A 19 6.64 8.59 53.30
C ARG A 19 5.68 8.57 52.12
N PHE A 20 4.75 9.52 52.05
CA PHE A 20 3.79 9.60 50.95
C PHE A 20 4.49 9.85 49.62
N GLU A 21 5.42 10.81 49.56
CA GLU A 21 6.24 11.07 48.38
C GLU A 21 7.07 9.84 47.96
N GLN A 22 7.59 9.09 48.92
CA GLN A 22 8.33 7.86 48.64
C GLN A 22 7.45 6.78 47.99
N ILE A 23 6.20 6.64 48.46
CA ILE A 23 5.20 5.73 47.86
C ILE A 23 4.86 6.20 46.44
N VAL A 24 4.56 7.48 46.24
CA VAL A 24 4.29 8.05 44.91
C VAL A 24 5.45 7.84 43.96
N HIS A 25 6.69 8.10 44.42
CA HIS A 25 7.89 7.89 43.62
C HIS A 25 8.06 6.42 43.22
N SER A 26 7.82 5.48 44.14
CA SER A 26 7.90 4.05 43.84
C SER A 26 6.85 3.61 42.80
N ILE A 27 5.61 4.08 42.94
CA ILE A 27 4.50 3.75 42.02
C ILE A 27 4.76 4.35 40.65
N THR A 28 5.14 5.63 40.59
CA THR A 28 5.41 6.31 39.32
C THR A 28 6.61 5.71 38.59
N THR A 29 7.65 5.30 39.30
CA THR A 29 8.81 4.60 38.73
C THR A 29 8.41 3.22 38.20
N ALA A 30 7.66 2.43 38.97
CA ALA A 30 7.18 1.12 38.53
C ALA A 30 6.23 1.24 37.31
N ALA A 31 5.40 2.28 37.28
CA ALA A 31 4.45 2.54 36.21
C ALA A 31 5.06 3.29 35.01
N ALA A 32 6.31 3.73 35.07
CA ALA A 32 6.91 4.65 34.10
C ALA A 32 6.79 4.13 32.65
N ARG A 33 7.02 2.83 32.43
CA ARG A 33 6.92 2.20 31.11
C ARG A 33 5.50 2.25 30.55
N GLU A 34 4.51 1.94 31.37
CA GLU A 34 3.10 1.96 30.97
C GLU A 34 2.62 3.41 30.74
N LEU A 35 3.03 4.34 31.61
CA LEU A 35 2.77 5.76 31.44
C LEU A 35 3.37 6.30 30.13
N ALA A 36 4.58 5.88 29.78
CA ALA A 36 5.22 6.21 28.51
C ALA A 36 4.46 5.62 27.31
N ALA A 37 4.04 4.35 27.39
CA ALA A 37 3.25 3.70 26.34
C ALA A 37 1.89 4.39 26.12
N ARG A 38 1.20 4.78 27.21
CA ARG A 38 -0.05 5.54 27.15
C ARG A 38 0.17 6.94 26.60
N ARG A 39 1.25 7.63 27.00
CA ARG A 39 1.60 8.96 26.47
C ARG A 39 1.88 8.90 24.97
N ALA A 40 2.58 7.86 24.49
CA ALA A 40 2.80 7.64 23.08
C ALA A 40 1.45 7.50 22.33
N ARG A 41 0.53 6.66 22.83
CA ARG A 41 -0.82 6.49 22.24
C ARG A 41 -1.70 7.74 22.32
N ALA A 42 -1.55 8.55 23.37
CA ALA A 42 -2.29 9.79 23.56
C ALA A 42 -1.69 10.96 22.75
N SER A 43 -0.45 10.83 22.26
CA SER A 43 0.19 11.85 21.43
C SER A 43 -0.36 11.84 20.00
N VAL A 44 -0.49 13.03 19.39
CA VAL A 44 -0.90 13.19 17.99
C VAL A 44 -0.01 12.37 17.05
N VAL A 45 1.30 12.35 17.29
CA VAL A 45 2.26 11.58 16.51
C VAL A 45 2.01 10.07 16.65
N GLY A 46 1.73 9.57 17.86
CA GLY A 46 1.41 8.16 18.05
C GLY A 46 0.06 7.76 17.48
N GLN A 47 -0.93 8.66 17.46
CA GLN A 47 -2.17 8.45 16.73
C GLN A 47 -1.94 8.34 15.23
N VAL A 48 -1.09 9.18 14.63
CA VAL A 48 -0.71 9.06 13.21
C VAL A 48 0.08 7.77 12.94
N ALA A 49 0.97 7.37 13.84
CA ALA A 49 1.73 6.12 13.70
C ALA A 49 0.82 4.87 13.74
N LEU A 50 -0.31 4.91 14.46
CA LEU A 50 -1.31 3.82 14.46
C LEU A 50 -1.90 3.57 13.06
N TRP A 51 -1.91 4.57 12.17
CA TRP A 51 -2.40 4.43 10.79
C TRP A 51 -1.41 3.75 9.84
N TRP A 52 -0.16 3.52 10.24
CA TRP A 52 0.81 2.85 9.36
C TRP A 52 0.40 1.41 9.00
N ARG A 53 -0.15 0.66 9.96
CA ARG A 53 -0.60 -0.72 9.72
C ARG A 53 -1.75 -0.81 8.70
N PRO A 54 -2.86 -0.05 8.84
CA PRO A 54 -3.90 -0.07 7.83
C PRO A 54 -3.44 0.53 6.49
N LEU A 55 -2.54 1.52 6.49
CA LEU A 55 -2.01 2.11 5.26
C LEU A 55 -1.13 1.12 4.47
N LEU A 56 -0.28 0.35 5.15
CA LEU A 56 0.47 -0.75 4.54
C LEU A 56 -0.45 -1.86 4.02
N ALA A 57 -1.50 -2.21 4.76
CA ALA A 57 -2.48 -3.19 4.30
C ALA A 57 -3.19 -2.72 3.03
N ALA A 58 -3.63 -1.46 2.98
CA ALA A 58 -4.24 -0.88 1.79
C ALA A 58 -3.28 -0.85 0.59
N ALA A 59 -2.02 -0.47 0.82
CA ALA A 59 -0.98 -0.46 -0.22
C ALA A 59 -0.71 -1.87 -0.76
N ALA A 60 -0.67 -2.89 0.11
CA ALA A 60 -0.49 -4.27 -0.29
C ALA A 60 -1.67 -4.77 -1.15
N VAL A 61 -2.91 -4.46 -0.76
CA VAL A 61 -4.10 -4.80 -1.53
C VAL A 61 -4.08 -4.13 -2.91
N ALA A 62 -3.78 -2.82 -2.96
CA ALA A 62 -3.65 -2.10 -4.21
C ALA A 62 -2.56 -2.69 -5.11
N GLY A 63 -1.40 -3.04 -4.54
CA GLY A 63 -0.32 -3.70 -5.26
C GLY A 63 -0.75 -5.05 -5.85
N ILE A 64 -1.43 -5.89 -5.08
CA ILE A 64 -1.95 -7.19 -5.57
C ILE A 64 -2.95 -6.97 -6.71
N VAL A 65 -3.87 -6.02 -6.58
CA VAL A 65 -4.83 -5.70 -7.65
C VAL A 65 -4.12 -5.22 -8.91
N SER A 66 -3.13 -4.33 -8.79
CA SER A 66 -2.35 -3.84 -9.93
C SER A 66 -1.54 -4.96 -10.61
N ILE A 67 -0.89 -5.83 -9.84
CA ILE A 67 -0.12 -6.95 -10.40
C ILE A 67 -1.05 -7.95 -11.10
N THR A 68 -2.17 -8.30 -10.46
CA THR A 68 -3.13 -9.26 -11.04
C THR A 68 -3.82 -8.74 -12.29
N THR A 69 -4.17 -7.45 -12.33
CA THR A 69 -4.71 -6.81 -13.53
C THR A 69 -3.69 -6.74 -14.65
N LEU A 70 -2.45 -6.31 -14.36
CA LEU A 70 -1.38 -6.27 -15.36
C LEU A 70 -1.05 -7.66 -15.92
N ALA A 71 -0.98 -8.68 -15.06
CA ALA A 71 -0.75 -10.06 -15.48
C ALA A 71 -1.88 -10.58 -16.40
N ARG A 72 -3.12 -10.17 -16.17
CA ARG A 72 -4.24 -10.54 -17.05
C ARG A 72 -4.19 -9.82 -18.41
N VAL A 73 -3.76 -8.56 -18.45
CA VAL A 73 -3.59 -7.82 -19.71
C VAL A 73 -2.48 -8.42 -20.55
N GLN A 74 -1.37 -8.87 -19.95
CA GLN A 74 -0.29 -9.52 -20.69
C GLN A 74 -0.63 -10.94 -21.19
N VAL A 75 -1.55 -11.63 -20.50
CA VAL A 75 -2.01 -12.97 -20.89
C VAL A 75 -3.13 -12.93 -21.94
N ALA A 76 -3.88 -11.82 -22.03
CA ALA A 76 -4.65 -11.55 -23.23
C ALA A 76 -3.64 -11.43 -24.38
N ALA A 77 -3.65 -12.41 -25.29
CA ALA A 77 -2.80 -12.42 -26.48
C ALA A 77 -2.82 -11.03 -27.14
N PRO A 78 -1.71 -10.58 -27.76
CA PRO A 78 -1.77 -9.38 -28.59
C PRO A 78 -2.91 -9.59 -29.59
N ASP A 79 -3.95 -8.76 -29.49
CA ASP A 79 -5.04 -8.76 -30.46
C ASP A 79 -4.41 -8.60 -31.84
N GLU A 80 -4.47 -9.64 -32.66
CA GLU A 80 -3.95 -9.63 -34.05
C GLU A 80 -4.57 -8.51 -34.90
N THR A 81 -5.67 -7.93 -34.43
CA THR A 81 -6.40 -6.80 -35.02
C THR A 81 -5.84 -5.42 -34.63
N ALA A 82 -5.11 -5.30 -33.51
CA ALA A 82 -4.56 -4.02 -33.05
C ALA A 82 -3.40 -3.53 -33.93
N ASP A 83 -2.60 -4.45 -34.49
CA ASP A 83 -1.51 -4.12 -35.41
C ASP A 83 -2.01 -3.70 -36.79
N VAL A 84 -3.15 -4.24 -37.24
CA VAL A 84 -3.80 -3.81 -38.49
C VAL A 84 -4.23 -2.34 -38.37
N GLY A 85 -4.77 -1.96 -37.21
CA GLY A 85 -5.16 -0.58 -36.93
C GLY A 85 -3.99 0.40 -36.85
N LEU A 86 -2.81 -0.02 -36.37
CA LEU A 86 -1.61 0.84 -36.33
C LEU A 86 -0.99 1.01 -37.73
N ALA A 87 -0.89 -0.07 -38.51
CA ALA A 87 -0.37 -0.01 -39.89
C ALA A 87 -1.28 0.86 -40.77
N GLU A 88 -2.59 0.70 -40.67
CA GLU A 88 -3.58 1.53 -41.37
C GLU A 88 -3.51 3.00 -40.90
N ALA A 89 -3.34 3.25 -39.60
CA ALA A 89 -3.22 4.61 -39.05
C ALA A 89 -1.94 5.35 -39.50
N ILE A 90 -0.87 4.62 -39.83
CA ILE A 90 0.40 5.17 -40.35
C ILE A 90 0.38 5.24 -41.90
N GLY A 91 -0.71 4.78 -42.53
CA GLY A 91 -0.83 4.73 -44.00
C GLY A 91 0.08 3.69 -44.64
N VAL A 92 0.38 2.61 -43.93
CA VAL A 92 1.14 1.48 -44.46
C VAL A 92 0.15 0.52 -45.11
N PRO A 93 0.28 0.22 -46.43
CA PRO A 93 -0.55 -0.75 -47.11
C PRO A 93 -0.57 -2.10 -46.38
N SER A 94 -1.76 -2.66 -46.20
CA SER A 94 -2.00 -3.91 -45.45
C SER A 94 -1.17 -5.09 -45.96
N GLN A 95 -0.85 -5.11 -47.25
CA GLN A 95 0.00 -6.12 -47.90
C GLN A 95 1.45 -6.06 -47.42
N ILE A 96 1.99 -4.87 -47.14
CA ILE A 96 3.33 -4.70 -46.60
C ILE A 96 3.37 -5.22 -45.15
N ALA A 97 2.32 -4.96 -44.37
CA ALA A 97 2.20 -5.49 -43.01
C ALA A 97 2.10 -7.03 -43.00
N GLU A 98 1.47 -7.63 -44.01
CA GLU A 98 1.37 -9.07 -44.17
C GLU A 98 2.73 -9.72 -44.48
N TRP A 99 3.52 -9.14 -45.40
CA TRP A 99 4.88 -9.63 -45.72
C TRP A 99 5.86 -9.56 -44.54
N VAL A 100 5.77 -8.49 -43.74
CA VAL A 100 6.57 -8.37 -42.51
C VAL A 100 6.19 -9.45 -41.49
N ARG A 101 4.91 -9.86 -41.46
CA ARG A 101 4.39 -10.87 -40.54
C ARG A 101 4.73 -12.29 -40.96
N SER A 102 4.72 -12.57 -42.26
CA SER A 102 5.04 -13.91 -42.80
C SER A 102 6.54 -14.20 -42.90
N ASP A 103 7.41 -13.21 -42.60
CA ASP A 103 8.86 -13.25 -42.83
C ASP A 103 9.22 -13.65 -44.28
N GLU A 104 8.30 -13.36 -45.20
CA GLU A 104 8.43 -13.67 -46.62
C GLU A 104 8.66 -12.36 -47.38
N PRO A 105 9.89 -12.12 -47.89
CA PRO A 105 10.19 -10.87 -48.58
C PRO A 105 9.44 -10.83 -49.91
N PRO A 106 8.74 -9.71 -50.22
CA PRO A 106 8.10 -9.56 -51.52
C PRO A 106 9.10 -9.51 -52.64
N THR A 107 8.67 -9.91 -53.83
CA THR A 107 9.45 -9.67 -55.04
C THR A 107 9.45 -8.17 -55.39
N PRO A 108 10.49 -7.66 -56.06
CA PRO A 108 10.57 -6.23 -56.42
C PRO A 108 9.34 -5.74 -57.19
N THR A 109 8.76 -6.58 -58.05
CA THR A 109 7.57 -6.23 -58.83
C THR A 109 6.32 -6.07 -57.96
N GLU A 110 6.14 -6.92 -56.95
CA GLU A 110 5.02 -6.86 -56.02
C GLU A 110 5.07 -5.59 -55.16
N LEU A 111 6.26 -5.19 -54.71
CA LEU A 111 6.45 -3.92 -54.00
C LEU A 111 5.99 -2.71 -54.80
N PHE A 112 6.34 -2.64 -56.10
CA PHE A 112 5.94 -1.51 -56.93
C PHE A 112 4.43 -1.47 -57.18
N VAL A 113 3.81 -2.63 -57.41
CA VAL A 113 2.35 -2.71 -57.63
C VAL A 113 1.57 -2.30 -56.37
N THR A 114 2.04 -2.71 -55.20
CA THR A 114 1.41 -2.33 -53.92
C THR A 114 1.53 -0.83 -53.62
N LEU A 115 2.61 -0.16 -54.06
CA LEU A 115 2.77 1.29 -53.89
C LEU A 115 2.02 2.13 -54.93
N GLU A 116 1.76 1.60 -56.13
CA GLU A 116 1.03 2.31 -57.20
C GLU A 116 -0.50 2.16 -57.12
N SER A 117 -1.00 1.22 -56.31
CA SER A 117 -2.43 0.90 -56.20
C SER A 117 -3.18 1.66 -55.10
N GLU A 118 -2.50 2.57 -54.39
CA GLU A 118 -3.09 3.64 -53.56
C GLU A 118 -2.94 5.02 -54.23
#